data_AF-A0A3S9MHZ7-F1
#
_entry.id   AF-A0A3S9MHZ7-F1
#
_cell.length_a   1.000
_cell.length_b   1.000
_cell.length_c   1.000
_cell.angle_alpha   90.00
_cell.angle_beta   90.00
_cell.angle_gamma   90.00
#
_symmetry.space_group_name_H-M   'P 1'
#
loop_
_entity.id
_entity.type
_entity.pdbx_description
1 polymer ?
#
loop_
_entity_poly.entity_id
_entity_poly.type
_entity_poly.pdbx_seq_one_letter_code
_entity_poly.pdbx_strand_id
1 'polypeptide(L)'
;MNPHDTLTDPDEHVRFAAHLDELRRVADVDEVDLVRRVLTDPDPTMAQSAVLRHLDRRAAGLCPDPAYEAWVRATAQAVSGRPFAEAGRTKRIRNTAEAGLDRRTER
;
A
#
# COMPACT_ATOMS: atom_id res chain seq x y z
N MET A 1 -2.84 -28.31 -14.89
CA MET A 1 -2.10 -27.80 -13.72
C MET A 1 -1.51 -26.46 -14.14
N ASN A 2 -1.86 -25.34 -13.49
CA ASN A 2 -1.27 -24.04 -13.80
C ASN A 2 0.18 -24.00 -13.28
N PRO A 3 1.16 -23.41 -14.01
CA PRO A 3 2.56 -23.33 -13.57
C PRO A 3 2.79 -22.27 -12.48
N HIS A 4 1.80 -21.99 -11.63
CA HIS A 4 1.94 -21.16 -10.43
C HIS A 4 2.14 -22.02 -9.18
N ASP A 5 2.70 -23.22 -9.35
CA ASP A 5 2.99 -24.15 -8.27
C ASP A 5 4.43 -23.93 -7.76
N THR A 6 4.52 -23.05 -6.75
CA THR A 6 5.17 -23.36 -5.46
C THR A 6 6.65 -23.76 -5.43
N LEU A 7 7.51 -23.12 -6.21
CA LEU A 7 8.90 -22.93 -5.78
C LEU A 7 9.03 -21.52 -5.22
N THR A 8 8.50 -21.32 -3.99
CA THR A 8 8.84 -20.13 -3.21
C THR A 8 10.35 -20.15 -3.02
N ASP A 9 11.04 -19.31 -3.77
CA ASP A 9 12.48 -19.16 -3.64
C ASP A 9 12.76 -18.75 -2.18
N PRO A 10 13.66 -19.42 -1.44
CA PRO A 10 14.04 -18.96 -0.10
C PRO A 10 14.44 -17.47 -0.10
N ASP A 11 14.96 -16.95 -1.21
CA ASP A 11 15.25 -15.53 -1.38
C ASP A 11 13.99 -14.65 -1.46
N GLU A 12 12.84 -15.16 -1.90
CA GLU A 12 11.57 -14.44 -1.87
C GLU A 12 11.13 -14.15 -0.43
N HIS A 13 11.17 -15.16 0.44
CA HIS A 13 10.83 -14.99 1.85
C HIS A 13 11.77 -14.03 2.57
N VAL A 14 13.08 -14.08 2.25
CA VAL A 14 14.07 -13.16 2.79
C VAL A 14 13.82 -11.73 2.31
N ARG A 15 13.57 -11.53 1.01
CA ARG A 15 13.22 -10.21 0.45
C ARG A 15 11.93 -9.67 1.05
N PHE A 16 10.91 -10.51 1.18
CA PHE A 16 9.64 -10.14 1.80
C PHE A 16 9.82 -9.69 3.26
N ALA A 17 10.60 -10.44 4.06
CA ALA A 17 10.90 -10.08 5.43
C ALA A 17 11.68 -8.76 5.52
N ALA A 18 12.66 -8.55 4.62
CA ALA A 18 13.42 -7.31 4.54
C ALA A 18 12.53 -6.10 4.21
N HIS A 19 11.66 -6.23 3.19
CA HIS A 19 10.70 -5.17 2.82
C HIS A 19 9.76 -4.81 3.96
N LEU A 20 9.24 -5.81 4.68
CA LEU A 20 8.37 -5.56 5.85
C LEU A 20 9.10 -4.84 6.98
N ASP A 21 10.37 -5.17 7.19
CA ASP A 21 11.17 -4.57 8.26
C ASP A 21 11.58 -3.13 7.92
N GLU A 22 11.90 -2.85 6.64
CA GLU A 22 12.15 -1.49 6.13
C GLU A 22 10.87 -0.64 6.21
N LEU A 23 9.73 -1.15 5.70
CA LEU A 23 8.42 -0.50 5.79
C LEU A 23 7.98 -0.28 7.24
N ARG A 24 8.44 -1.11 8.17
CA ARG A 24 8.13 -0.93 9.58
C ARG A 24 8.87 0.21 10.24
N ARG A 25 10.11 0.48 9.81
CA ARG A 25 10.98 1.49 10.41
C ARG A 25 10.94 2.83 9.69
N VAL A 26 10.37 2.87 8.49
CA VAL A 26 10.30 4.08 7.68
C VAL A 26 9.57 5.20 8.42
N ALA A 27 10.13 6.40 8.33
CA ALA A 27 9.46 7.61 8.79
C ALA A 27 8.30 7.95 7.86
N ASP A 28 7.27 8.59 8.41
CA ASP A 28 6.05 8.97 7.70
C ASP A 28 6.31 9.74 6.39
N VAL A 29 7.36 10.56 6.37
CA VAL A 29 7.77 11.35 5.19
C VAL A 29 8.36 10.50 4.07
N ASP A 30 9.06 9.42 4.40
CA ASP A 30 9.73 8.52 3.44
C ASP A 30 8.88 7.30 3.09
N GLU A 31 7.77 7.08 3.80
CA GLU A 31 6.89 5.92 3.67
C GLU A 31 6.43 5.72 2.21
N VAL A 32 6.02 6.81 1.57
CA VAL A 32 5.48 6.78 0.20
C VAL A 32 6.55 6.40 -0.83
N ASP A 33 7.77 6.92 -0.69
CA ASP A 33 8.86 6.61 -1.63
C ASP A 33 9.40 5.21 -1.42
N LEU A 34 9.42 4.73 -0.17
CA LEU A 34 9.73 3.34 0.12
C LEU A 34 8.67 2.40 -0.48
N VAL A 35 7.38 2.69 -0.35
CA VAL A 35 6.30 1.91 -0.98
C VAL A 35 6.50 1.84 -2.49
N ARG A 36 6.85 2.95 -3.15
CA ARG A 36 7.14 2.95 -4.60
C ARG A 36 8.33 2.06 -4.94
N ARG A 37 9.40 2.10 -4.14
CA ARG A 37 10.60 1.28 -4.32
C ARG A 37 10.28 -0.21 -4.15
N VAL A 38 9.54 -0.60 -3.12
CA VAL A 38 9.12 -1.99 -2.92
C VAL A 38 8.29 -2.49 -4.11
N LEU A 39 7.42 -1.64 -4.67
CA LEU A 39 6.62 -1.95 -5.86
C LEU A 39 7.44 -2.05 -7.17
N THR A 40 8.74 -1.80 -7.15
CA THR A 40 9.66 -2.07 -8.28
C THR A 40 10.37 -3.42 -8.19
N ASP A 41 10.13 -4.20 -7.12
CA ASP A 41 10.70 -5.55 -6.98
C ASP A 41 10.28 -6.45 -8.16
N PRO A 42 11.18 -7.32 -8.65
CA PRO A 42 10.88 -8.24 -9.74
C PRO A 42 9.72 -9.20 -9.44
N ASP A 43 9.39 -9.43 -8.16
CA ASP A 43 8.18 -10.16 -7.78
C ASP A 43 7.02 -9.20 -7.43
N PRO A 44 6.10 -8.95 -8.37
CA PRO A 44 4.98 -8.04 -8.13
C PRO A 44 3.98 -8.58 -7.11
N THR A 45 3.86 -9.91 -6.94
CA THR A 45 2.91 -10.53 -6.01
C THR A 45 3.40 -10.35 -4.57
N MET A 46 4.69 -10.61 -4.35
CA MET A 46 5.36 -10.43 -3.07
C MET A 46 5.38 -8.95 -2.66
N ALA A 47 5.77 -8.06 -3.59
CA ALA A 47 5.80 -6.62 -3.35
C ALA A 47 4.43 -6.05 -2.97
N GLN A 48 3.37 -6.45 -3.70
CA GLN A 48 2.00 -6.02 -3.39
C GLN A 48 1.56 -6.51 -2.02
N SER A 49 1.88 -7.75 -1.66
CA SER A 49 1.51 -8.32 -0.36
C SER A 49 2.22 -7.62 0.80
N ALA A 50 3.50 -7.25 0.62
CA ALA A 50 4.27 -6.50 1.62
C ALA A 50 3.68 -5.11 1.86
N VAL A 51 3.37 -4.40 0.77
CA VAL A 51 2.74 -3.08 0.84
C VAL A 51 1.37 -3.16 1.50
N LEU A 52 0.48 -4.05 1.06
CA LEU A 52 -0.85 -4.20 1.66
C LEU A 52 -0.79 -4.47 3.16
N ARG A 53 0.08 -5.39 3.58
CA ARG A 53 0.23 -5.72 5.01
C ARG A 53 0.75 -4.54 5.83
N HIS A 54 1.64 -3.73 5.26
CA HIS A 54 2.10 -2.50 5.90
C HIS A 54 0.97 -1.48 6.04
N LEU A 55 0.20 -1.25 4.96
CA LEU A 55 -0.92 -0.31 4.98
C LEU A 55 -2.00 -0.70 5.99
N ASP A 56 -2.37 -1.98 6.07
CA ASP A 56 -3.37 -2.47 7.04
C ASP A 56 -2.91 -2.22 8.49
N ARG A 57 -1.63 -2.46 8.78
CA ARG A 57 -1.05 -2.21 10.11
C ARG A 57 -1.00 -0.72 10.43
N ARG A 58 -0.60 0.11 9.46
CA ARG A 58 -0.51 1.56 9.62
C ARG A 58 -1.88 2.20 9.82
N ALA A 59 -2.89 1.74 9.06
CA ALA A 59 -4.28 2.12 9.23
C ALA A 59 -4.80 1.80 10.65
N ALA A 60 -4.47 0.62 11.19
CA ALA A 60 -4.85 0.24 12.55
C ALA A 60 -4.18 1.11 13.63
N GLY A 61 -2.96 1.60 13.39
CA GLY A 61 -2.24 2.48 14.32
C GLY A 61 -2.65 3.96 14.21
N LEU A 62 -3.09 4.39 13.04
CA LEU A 62 -3.53 5.77 12.80
C LEU A 62 -5.01 5.98 13.10
N CYS A 63 -5.86 4.95 13.10
CA CYS A 63 -7.26 5.11 13.49
C CYS A 63 -7.35 5.26 15.03
N PRO A 64 -8.01 6.31 15.58
CA PRO A 64 -8.92 7.26 14.93
C PRO A 64 -8.34 8.67 14.70
N ASP A 65 -7.01 8.83 14.62
CA ASP A 65 -6.33 10.10 14.42
C ASP A 65 -6.77 10.78 13.10
N PRO A 66 -7.06 12.10 13.09
CA PRO A 66 -7.38 12.85 11.87
C PRO A 66 -6.27 12.80 10.80
N ALA A 67 -5.03 12.47 11.16
CA ALA A 67 -3.94 12.19 10.22
C ALA A 67 -4.25 11.00 9.30
N TYR A 68 -5.17 10.10 9.69
CA TYR A 68 -5.61 8.97 8.88
C TYR A 68 -6.11 9.38 7.49
N GLU A 69 -6.95 10.43 7.39
CA GLU A 69 -7.46 10.84 6.07
C GLU A 69 -6.39 11.43 5.16
N ALA A 70 -5.44 12.19 5.73
CA ALA A 70 -4.32 12.74 4.97
C ALA A 70 -3.40 11.62 4.46
N TRP A 71 -3.10 10.65 5.32
CA TRP A 71 -2.32 9.47 4.98
C TRP A 71 -3.01 8.61 3.90
N VAL A 72 -4.32 8.35 4.02
CA VAL A 72 -5.08 7.60 3.01
C VAL A 72 -4.97 8.27 1.63
N ARG A 73 -5.10 9.59 1.54
CA ARG A 73 -4.96 10.34 0.27
C ARG A 73 -3.57 10.27 -0.33
N ALA A 74 -2.51 10.39 0.48
CA ALA A 74 -1.13 10.32 0.02
C ALA A 74 -0.78 8.91 -0.49
N THR A 75 -1.14 7.90 0.30
CA THR A 75 -0.93 6.49 -0.04
C THR A 75 -1.71 6.06 -1.27
N ALA A 76 -2.98 6.48 -1.41
CA ALA A 76 -3.79 6.18 -2.59
C ALA A 76 -3.12 6.67 -3.88
N GLN A 77 -2.58 7.89 -3.89
CA GLN A 77 -1.84 8.43 -5.03
C GLN A 77 -0.56 7.65 -5.34
N ALA A 78 0.12 7.13 -4.31
CA ALA A 78 1.33 6.35 -4.49
C ALA A 78 1.08 4.99 -5.17
N VAL A 79 -0.08 4.38 -4.90
CA VAL A 79 -0.48 3.08 -5.46
C VAL A 79 -1.39 3.19 -6.69
N SER A 80 -1.84 4.40 -7.04
CA SER A 80 -2.60 4.67 -8.26
C SER A 80 -1.84 4.21 -9.51
N GLY A 81 -2.56 3.60 -10.46
CA GLY A 81 -1.97 3.05 -11.68
C GLY A 81 -1.33 1.67 -11.51
N ARG A 82 -1.52 1.01 -10.36
CA ARG A 82 -1.18 -0.41 -10.18
C ARG A 82 -2.42 -1.30 -10.33
N PRO A 83 -2.29 -2.52 -10.88
CA PRO A 83 -3.43 -3.38 -11.20
C PRO A 83 -4.29 -3.73 -9.98
N PHE A 84 -3.70 -3.84 -8.79
CA PHE A 84 -4.44 -4.10 -7.55
C PHE A 84 -5.27 -2.90 -7.05
N ALA A 85 -4.90 -1.66 -7.43
CA ALA A 85 -5.66 -0.47 -7.11
C ALA A 85 -6.91 -0.33 -7.99
N GLU A 86 -6.86 -0.85 -9.22
CA GLU A 86 -8.00 -0.89 -10.15
C GLU A 86 -8.93 -2.10 -9.93
N ALA A 87 -8.41 -3.22 -9.40
CA ALA A 87 -9.16 -4.46 -9.17
C ALA A 87 -10.18 -4.44 -8.01
N GLY A 88 -10.44 -3.28 -7.39
CA GLY A 88 -11.66 -3.08 -6.59
C GLY A 88 -11.56 -3.21 -5.07
N ARG A 89 -10.42 -3.57 -4.47
CA ARG A 89 -10.26 -3.52 -2.99
C ARG A 89 -9.95 -2.12 -2.45
N THR A 90 -9.29 -1.27 -3.23
CA THR A 90 -9.02 0.14 -2.89
C THR A 90 -10.20 1.06 -3.22
N LYS A 91 -11.37 0.50 -3.58
CA LYS A 91 -12.57 1.29 -3.86
C LYS A 91 -13.01 2.08 -2.63
N ARG A 92 -12.87 1.54 -1.42
CA ARG A 92 -13.19 2.25 -0.16
C ARG A 92 -12.25 3.45 0.07
N ILE A 93 -10.96 3.29 -0.15
CA ILE A 93 -9.95 4.34 -0.01
C ILE A 93 -10.18 5.46 -1.05
N ARG A 94 -10.49 5.10 -2.30
CA ARG A 94 -10.86 6.07 -3.36
C ARG A 94 -12.17 6.81 -3.04
N ASN A 95 -13.21 6.10 -2.58
CA ASN A 95 -14.51 6.69 -2.27
C ASN A 95 -14.44 7.66 -1.07
N THR A 96 -13.57 7.39 -0.07
CA THR A 96 -13.30 8.34 1.03
C THR A 96 -12.55 9.59 0.55
N ALA A 97 -11.63 9.45 -0.42
CA ALA A 97 -10.94 10.60 -1.00
C ALA A 97 -11.87 11.45 -1.88
N GLU A 98 -12.75 10.82 -2.69
CA GLU A 98 -13.75 11.51 -3.51
C GLU A 98 -14.83 12.20 -2.66
N ALA A 99 -15.32 11.56 -1.59
CA ALA A 99 -16.28 12.19 -0.68
C ALA A 99 -15.72 13.42 0.07
N GLY A 100 -14.38 13.51 0.21
CA GLY A 100 -13.71 14.69 0.75
C GLY A 100 -13.49 15.82 -0.27
N LEU A 101 -13.56 15.53 -1.58
CA LEU A 101 -13.43 16.51 -2.66
C LEU A 101 -14.77 17.20 -2.96
N ASP A 102 -15.89 16.50 -2.82
CA ASP A 102 -17.24 17.03 -3.10
C ASP A 102 -17.62 18.16 -2.11
N ARG A 103 -17.22 18.03 -0.84
CA ARG A 103 -17.54 19.00 0.22
C ARG A 103 -16.81 20.35 0.12
N ARG A 104 -15.95 20.56 -0.88
CA ARG A 104 -15.20 21.81 -1.12
C ARG A 104 -15.64 22.56 -2.39
N THR A 105 -16.64 22.06 -3.10
CA THR A 105 -17.22 22.73 -4.29
C THR A 105 -18.59 23.35 -3.99
N GLU A 106 -18.89 23.59 -2.72
CA GLU A 106 -20.03 24.40 -2.25
C GLU A 106 -19.52 25.43 -1.22
N ARG A 107 -18.78 26.44 -1.69
CA ARG A 107 -18.65 27.73 -1.00
C ARG A 107 -18.20 28.85 -1.90
#